data_AF-A0A7J7LER8-F1
#
_entry.id   AF-A0A7J7LER8-F1
#
_cell.length_a   1.000
_cell.length_b   1.000
_cell.length_c   1.000
_cell.angle_alpha   90.00
_cell.angle_beta   90.00
_cell.angle_gamma   90.00
#
_symmetry.space_group_name_H-M   'P 1'
#
loop_
_entity.id
_entity.type
_entity.pdbx_description
1 polymer ?
#
loop_
_entity_poly.entity_id
_entity_poly.type
_entity_poly.pdbx_seq_one_letter_code
_entity_poly.pdbx_strand_id
1 'polypeptide(L)'
;MHSYVGYMKRDPGIGEEPIDIEDLVNIGRREEACPYFISREVHKVVDILFAPYNYLIDRGNRKSLTVEWHNSVLIFDEAHNLESICADASSFDLPYGLLSVCTSEAKKCIDIAIVRKEVEKSNEKIMNPNNYAILRGLLLKLEKHITEIPIESKELGFTRPGPYIYELLADLNITDETATMLIDTIEGAVELLQDGKVLYLRVL
;
A
#
# COMPACT_ATOMS: atom_id res chain seq x y z
N MET A 1 4.24 -29.29 4.46
CA MET A 1 4.69 -28.07 5.14
C MET A 1 4.85 -28.42 6.61
N HIS A 2 6.08 -28.64 7.07
CA HIS A 2 6.33 -28.97 8.48
C HIS A 2 5.92 -27.75 9.32
N SER A 3 4.89 -27.90 10.16
CA SER A 3 4.48 -26.82 11.07
C SER A 3 5.59 -26.58 12.10
N TYR A 4 5.88 -25.31 12.39
CA TYR A 4 6.76 -24.86 13.47
C TYR A 4 6.51 -25.56 14.82
N VAL A 5 5.25 -25.89 15.11
CA VAL A 5 4.81 -26.69 16.28
C VAL A 5 5.48 -28.07 16.34
N GLY A 6 5.81 -28.66 15.19
CA GLY A 6 6.50 -29.94 15.09
C GLY A 6 8.02 -29.84 15.32
N TYR A 7 8.59 -28.63 15.21
CA TYR A 7 10.00 -28.37 15.49
C TYR A 7 10.23 -28.06 16.98
N MET A 8 9.40 -27.21 17.60
CA MET A 8 9.45 -26.97 19.07
C MET A 8 9.25 -28.26 19.89
N LYS A 9 8.47 -29.21 19.39
CA LYS A 9 8.30 -30.52 20.04
C LYS A 9 9.53 -31.42 19.96
N ARG A 10 10.46 -31.16 19.04
CA ARG A 10 11.66 -31.97 18.80
C ARG A 10 12.92 -31.36 19.41
N ASP A 11 12.92 -30.06 19.70
CA ASP A 11 14.01 -29.36 20.36
C ASP A 11 13.50 -28.58 21.58
N PRO A 12 13.56 -29.18 22.79
CA PRO A 12 13.06 -28.55 24.01
C PRO A 12 13.89 -27.36 24.50
N GLY A 13 15.11 -27.14 23.95
CA GLY A 13 15.95 -26.00 24.30
C GLY A 13 15.64 -24.73 23.50
N ILE A 14 14.71 -24.80 22.55
CA ILE A 14 14.39 -23.65 21.70
C ILE A 14 13.69 -22.55 22.51
N GLY A 15 14.31 -21.37 22.54
CA GLY A 15 13.86 -20.23 23.35
C GLY A 15 14.48 -20.14 24.75
N GLU A 16 15.39 -21.05 25.13
CA GLU A 16 16.24 -20.84 26.33
C GLU A 16 17.24 -19.71 26.11
N GLU A 17 17.71 -19.53 24.87
CA GLU A 17 18.52 -18.39 24.43
C GLU A 17 17.77 -17.56 23.38
N PRO A 18 18.02 -16.23 23.29
CA PRO A 18 17.46 -15.39 22.24
C PRO A 18 17.86 -15.91 20.86
N ILE A 19 16.88 -16.08 19.98
CA ILE A 19 17.09 -16.53 18.60
C ILE A 19 17.32 -15.29 17.73
N ASP A 20 18.47 -15.23 17.06
CA ASP A 20 18.77 -14.16 16.10
C ASP A 20 18.46 -14.56 14.64
N ILE A 21 18.79 -13.68 13.68
CA ILE A 21 18.49 -13.92 12.27
C ILE A 21 19.41 -14.99 11.66
N GLU A 22 20.64 -15.09 12.12
CA GLU A 22 21.62 -16.09 11.72
C GLU A 22 21.17 -17.49 12.15
N ASP A 23 20.64 -17.62 13.36
CA ASP A 23 20.04 -18.85 13.88
C ASP A 23 18.82 -19.27 13.05
N LEU A 24 17.92 -18.35 12.73
CA LEU A 24 16.77 -18.63 11.87
C LEU A 24 17.20 -19.13 10.49
N VAL A 25 18.29 -18.60 9.93
CA VAL A 25 18.86 -19.08 8.66
C VAL A 25 19.41 -20.51 8.80
N ASN A 26 20.12 -20.79 9.89
CA ASN A 26 20.68 -22.12 10.17
C ASN A 26 19.57 -23.17 10.38
N ILE A 27 18.54 -22.82 11.14
CA ILE A 27 17.34 -23.64 11.35
C ILE A 27 16.65 -23.88 9.99
N GLY A 28 16.41 -22.84 9.21
CA GLY A 28 15.78 -22.98 7.90
C GLY A 28 16.56 -23.88 6.94
N ARG A 29 17.90 -23.81 6.95
CA ARG A 29 18.76 -24.70 6.15
C ARG A 29 18.66 -26.16 6.61
N ARG A 30 18.68 -26.42 7.92
CA ARG A 30 18.60 -27.77 8.47
C ARG A 30 17.22 -28.41 8.26
N GLU A 31 16.16 -27.64 8.41
CA GLU A 31 14.78 -28.09 8.29
C GLU A 31 14.21 -28.02 6.85
N GLU A 32 15.04 -27.61 5.89
CA GLU A 32 14.63 -27.36 4.49
C GLU A 32 13.39 -26.44 4.39
N ALA A 33 13.36 -25.41 5.24
CA ALA A 33 12.26 -24.49 5.38
C ALA A 33 12.72 -23.04 5.25
N CYS A 34 11.86 -22.19 4.72
CA CYS A 34 12.17 -20.77 4.53
C CYS A 34 12.26 -20.06 5.89
N PRO A 35 13.40 -19.44 6.25
CA PRO A 35 13.58 -18.73 7.51
C PRO A 35 12.53 -17.66 7.78
N TYR A 36 12.09 -16.95 6.72
CA TYR A 36 11.02 -15.95 6.81
C TYR A 36 9.69 -16.54 7.30
N PHE A 37 9.29 -17.71 6.80
CA PHE A 37 8.05 -18.34 7.26
C PHE A 37 8.22 -18.97 8.65
N ILE A 38 9.42 -19.44 8.99
CA ILE A 38 9.72 -19.91 10.35
C ILE A 38 9.58 -18.76 11.35
N SER A 39 10.21 -17.60 11.12
CA SER A 39 10.13 -16.45 12.03
C SER A 39 8.69 -15.96 12.22
N ARG A 40 7.85 -16.06 11.18
CA ARG A 40 6.41 -15.78 11.25
C ARG A 40 5.60 -16.78 12.06
N GLU A 41 6.10 -17.97 12.33
CA GLU A 41 5.45 -18.89 13.28
C GLU A 41 6.03 -18.74 14.69
N VAL A 42 7.33 -18.48 14.80
CA VAL A 42 8.03 -18.19 16.07
C VAL A 42 7.39 -17.01 16.79
N HIS A 43 7.18 -15.87 16.11
CA HIS A 43 6.70 -14.64 16.75
C HIS A 43 5.39 -14.80 17.53
N LYS A 44 4.58 -15.81 17.23
CA LYS A 44 3.26 -16.02 17.86
C LYS A 44 3.37 -16.50 19.31
N VAL A 45 4.54 -17.00 19.71
CA VAL A 45 4.76 -17.65 21.02
C VAL A 45 5.98 -17.11 21.76
N VAL A 46 6.56 -15.99 21.32
CA VAL A 46 7.70 -15.37 22.01
C VAL A 46 7.25 -14.50 23.17
N ASP A 47 8.03 -14.48 24.24
CA ASP A 47 7.84 -13.56 25.37
C ASP A 47 8.37 -12.15 25.06
N ILE A 48 9.42 -12.05 24.24
CA ILE A 48 10.07 -10.80 23.84
C ILE A 48 10.22 -10.78 22.33
N LEU A 49 9.72 -9.71 21.70
CA LEU A 49 9.81 -9.49 20.26
C LEU A 49 10.60 -8.22 19.97
N PHE A 50 11.73 -8.36 19.28
CA PHE A 50 12.45 -7.23 18.70
C PHE A 50 11.89 -6.96 17.30
N ALA A 51 11.32 -5.77 17.11
CA ALA A 51 10.76 -5.36 15.82
C ALA A 51 11.20 -3.93 15.48
N PRO A 52 11.58 -3.65 14.22
CA PRO A 52 11.80 -2.28 13.78
C PRO A 52 10.48 -1.48 13.81
N TYR A 53 10.58 -0.17 13.99
CA TYR A 53 9.41 0.71 14.18
C TYR A 53 8.38 0.63 13.06
N ASN A 54 8.83 0.48 11.81
CA ASN A 54 7.95 0.43 10.65
C ASN A 54 6.96 -0.74 10.69
N TYR A 55 7.29 -1.87 11.34
CA TYR A 55 6.35 -2.98 11.50
C TYR A 55 5.21 -2.66 12.50
N LEU A 56 5.38 -1.66 13.34
CA LEU A 56 4.37 -1.24 14.32
C LEU A 56 3.57 -0.03 13.84
N ILE A 57 4.25 0.90 13.15
CA ILE A 57 3.71 2.22 12.77
C ILE A 57 3.08 2.19 11.38
N ASP A 58 3.75 1.59 10.39
CA ASP A 58 3.24 1.55 9.03
C ASP A 58 2.06 0.57 8.91
N ARG A 59 0.92 1.05 8.42
CA ARG A 59 -0.31 0.25 8.32
C ARG A 59 -0.17 -0.94 7.37
N GLY A 60 0.65 -0.82 6.33
CA GLY A 60 0.90 -1.90 5.38
C GLY A 60 1.67 -3.04 6.03
N ASN A 61 2.78 -2.71 6.67
CA ASN A 61 3.70 -3.65 7.31
C ASN A 61 3.11 -4.28 8.57
N ARG A 62 2.27 -3.57 9.33
CA ARG A 62 1.65 -4.08 10.56
C ARG A 62 0.84 -5.37 10.36
N LYS A 63 0.27 -5.57 9.18
CA LYS A 63 -0.45 -6.82 8.84
C LYS A 63 0.44 -8.06 8.81
N SER A 64 1.75 -7.88 8.60
CA SER A 64 2.70 -8.99 8.48
C SER A 64 3.14 -9.59 9.82
N LEU A 65 3.17 -8.76 10.87
CA LEU A 65 3.72 -9.11 12.20
C LEU A 65 2.66 -9.56 13.21
N THR A 66 1.36 -9.46 12.89
CA THR A 66 0.19 -9.88 13.70
C THR A 66 0.47 -10.02 15.20
N VAL A 67 0.83 -8.91 15.85
CA VAL A 67 1.14 -8.88 17.28
C VAL A 67 -0.16 -8.89 18.08
N GLU A 68 -0.30 -9.83 19.00
CA GLU A 68 -1.33 -9.79 20.03
C GLU A 68 -0.96 -8.74 21.08
N TRP A 69 -1.77 -7.69 21.18
CA TRP A 69 -1.51 -6.55 22.07
C TRP A 69 -2.07 -6.74 23.48
N HIS A 70 -2.92 -7.75 23.68
CA HIS A 70 -3.54 -8.00 24.97
C HIS A 70 -2.48 -8.42 25.99
N ASN A 71 -2.38 -7.67 27.09
CA ASN A 71 -1.40 -7.90 28.15
C ASN A 71 0.07 -7.77 27.70
N SER A 72 0.33 -6.93 26.69
CA SER A 72 1.68 -6.71 26.14
C SER A 72 2.24 -5.34 26.58
N VAL A 73 3.56 -5.27 26.80
CA VAL A 73 4.27 -4.01 27.06
C VAL A 73 5.06 -3.63 25.80
N LEU A 74 4.82 -2.42 25.30
CA LEU A 74 5.58 -1.86 24.17
C LEU A 74 6.64 -0.90 24.67
N ILE A 75 7.88 -1.12 24.26
CA ILE A 75 9.02 -0.26 24.57
C ILE A 75 9.57 0.29 23.27
N PHE A 76 9.60 1.62 23.13
CA PHE A 76 10.36 2.28 22.07
C PHE A 76 11.76 2.59 22.58
N ASP A 77 12.76 1.91 22.03
CA ASP A 77 14.17 2.18 22.30
C ASP A 77 14.71 3.27 21.36
N GLU A 78 15.45 4.25 21.86
CA GLU A 78 15.97 5.38 21.06
C GLU A 78 14.91 6.20 20.32
N ALA A 79 13.78 6.50 20.97
CA ALA A 79 12.58 7.11 20.39
C ALA A 79 12.72 8.56 19.87
N HIS A 80 13.92 9.11 19.74
CA HIS A 80 14.16 10.48 19.28
C HIS A 80 13.79 10.69 17.80
N ASN A 81 13.72 9.63 16.99
CA ASN A 81 13.31 9.64 15.58
C ASN A 81 11.86 9.14 15.34
N LEU A 82 11.11 8.87 16.42
CA LEU A 82 9.78 8.29 16.32
C LEU A 82 8.79 9.22 15.59
N GLU A 83 8.92 10.53 15.81
CA GLU A 83 8.07 11.54 15.15
C GLU A 83 8.26 11.54 13.64
N SER A 84 9.50 11.59 13.16
CA SER A 84 9.79 11.58 11.72
C SER A 84 9.31 10.29 11.07
N ILE A 85 9.49 9.13 11.73
CA ILE A 85 9.02 7.84 11.21
C ILE A 85 7.48 7.81 11.13
N CYS A 86 6.77 8.39 12.10
CA CYS A 86 5.32 8.53 12.04
C CYS A 86 4.87 9.46 10.89
N ALA A 87 5.57 10.57 10.71
CA ALA A 87 5.30 11.53 9.64
C ALA A 87 5.52 10.88 8.26
N ASP A 88 6.64 10.19 8.07
CA ASP A 88 6.97 9.49 6.83
C ASP A 88 5.95 8.38 6.52
N ALA A 89 5.57 7.56 7.52
CA ALA A 89 4.57 6.50 7.35
C ALA A 89 3.15 7.02 7.06
N SER A 90 2.90 8.31 7.32
CA SER A 90 1.62 8.98 7.03
C SER A 90 1.68 9.87 5.80
N SER A 91 2.85 9.99 5.18
CA SER A 91 3.10 10.84 4.01
C SER A 91 3.17 10.00 2.74
N PHE A 92 2.97 10.66 1.60
CA PHE A 92 3.19 10.06 0.29
C PHE A 92 3.74 11.10 -0.66
N ASP A 93 4.55 10.64 -1.61
CA ASP A 93 5.01 11.47 -2.72
C ASP A 93 4.17 11.17 -3.96
N LEU A 94 3.73 12.23 -4.64
CA LEU A 94 3.09 12.14 -5.96
C LEU A 94 3.94 12.87 -7.00
N PRO A 95 4.96 12.22 -7.57
CA PRO A 95 5.76 12.82 -8.63
C PRO A 95 4.91 13.13 -9.86
N TYR A 96 5.26 14.21 -10.57
CA TYR A 96 4.59 14.59 -11.82
C TYR A 96 4.51 13.43 -12.84
N GLY A 97 5.59 12.64 -12.96
CA GLY A 97 5.61 11.47 -13.84
C GLY A 97 4.56 10.42 -13.48
N LEU A 98 4.29 10.21 -12.19
CA LEU A 98 3.27 9.26 -11.74
C LEU A 98 1.87 9.78 -12.09
N LEU A 99 1.61 11.07 -11.87
CA LEU A 99 0.34 11.70 -12.23
C LEU A 99 0.04 11.60 -13.74
N SER A 100 1.06 11.80 -14.58
CA SER A 100 0.94 11.64 -16.04
C SER A 100 0.60 10.21 -16.46
N VAL A 101 1.19 9.21 -15.79
CA VAL A 101 0.85 7.79 -15.98
C VAL A 101 -0.60 7.54 -15.60
N CYS A 102 -1.06 8.01 -14.42
CA CYS A 102 -2.45 7.87 -13.98
C CYS A 102 -3.44 8.48 -14.99
N THR A 103 -3.15 9.67 -15.53
CA THR A 103 -3.97 10.32 -16.56
C THR A 103 -4.05 9.46 -17.83
N SER A 104 -2.94 8.83 -18.22
CA SER A 104 -2.87 7.95 -19.38
C SER A 104 -3.62 6.63 -19.14
N GLU A 105 -3.54 6.07 -17.94
CA GLU A 105 -4.27 4.87 -17.53
C GLU A 105 -5.79 5.13 -17.46
N ALA A 106 -6.22 6.25 -16.89
CA ALA A 106 -7.62 6.64 -16.90
C ALA A 106 -8.17 6.78 -18.33
N LYS A 107 -7.37 7.27 -19.30
CA LYS A 107 -7.74 7.27 -20.72
C LYS A 107 -7.94 5.85 -21.25
N LYS A 108 -7.01 4.93 -20.97
CA LYS A 108 -7.13 3.53 -21.37
C LYS A 108 -8.41 2.89 -20.79
N CYS A 109 -8.78 3.22 -19.55
CA CYS A 109 -10.03 2.73 -18.96
C CYS A 109 -11.27 3.18 -19.73
N ILE A 110 -11.29 4.43 -20.21
CA ILE A 110 -12.38 4.92 -21.09
C ILE A 110 -12.47 4.06 -22.35
N ASP A 111 -11.34 3.84 -23.02
CA ASP A 111 -11.28 3.08 -24.27
C ASP A 111 -11.74 1.62 -24.05
N ILE A 112 -11.27 0.95 -22.98
CA ILE A 112 -11.67 -0.42 -22.63
C ILE A 112 -13.16 -0.48 -22.29
N ALA A 113 -13.67 0.49 -21.50
CA ALA A 113 -15.07 0.52 -21.09
C ALA A 113 -16.02 0.72 -22.27
N ILE A 114 -15.66 1.54 -23.26
CA ILE A 114 -16.43 1.70 -24.50
C ILE A 114 -16.51 0.38 -25.26
N VAL A 115 -15.38 -0.27 -25.49
CA VAL A 115 -15.32 -1.54 -26.25
C VAL A 115 -16.13 -2.64 -25.56
N ARG A 116 -15.97 -2.82 -24.24
CA ARG A 116 -16.72 -3.86 -23.52
C ARG A 116 -18.23 -3.59 -23.51
N LYS A 117 -18.65 -2.32 -23.42
CA LYS A 117 -20.07 -1.95 -23.47
C LYS A 117 -20.73 -2.32 -24.81
N GLU A 118 -19.99 -2.22 -25.91
CA GLU A 118 -20.47 -2.63 -27.25
C GLU A 118 -20.60 -4.16 -27.37
N VAL A 119 -19.67 -4.91 -26.78
CA VAL A 119 -19.60 -6.38 -26.88
C VAL A 119 -20.57 -7.09 -25.93
N GLU A 120 -20.64 -6.66 -24.68
CA GLU A 120 -21.28 -7.45 -23.60
C GLU A 120 -22.73 -7.05 -23.32
N LYS A 121 -23.19 -5.88 -23.80
CA LYS A 121 -24.51 -5.29 -23.46
C LYS A 121 -24.84 -5.34 -21.95
N SER A 122 -23.81 -5.44 -21.11
CA SER A 122 -23.94 -5.52 -19.66
C SER A 122 -24.13 -4.10 -19.10
N ASN A 123 -24.97 -4.00 -18.07
CA ASN A 123 -25.36 -2.73 -17.46
C ASN A 123 -24.64 -2.51 -16.11
N GLU A 124 -23.44 -3.08 -15.96
CA GLU A 124 -22.68 -2.98 -14.72
C GLU A 124 -22.18 -1.55 -14.50
N LYS A 125 -22.51 -0.99 -13.32
CA LYS A 125 -22.13 0.39 -12.93
C LYS A 125 -20.63 0.65 -12.99
N ILE A 126 -19.82 -0.39 -12.77
CA ILE A 126 -18.35 -0.33 -12.77
C ILE A 126 -17.84 0.03 -14.18
N MET A 127 -18.53 -0.38 -15.24
CA MET A 127 -18.09 -0.24 -16.62
C MET A 127 -18.57 1.06 -17.31
N ASN A 128 -18.98 2.09 -16.56
CA ASN A 128 -19.44 3.33 -17.17
C ASN A 128 -18.25 4.20 -17.65
N PRO A 129 -18.06 4.40 -18.98
CA PRO A 129 -16.94 5.19 -19.49
C PRO A 129 -16.92 6.63 -18.98
N ASN A 130 -18.10 7.17 -18.60
CA ASN A 130 -18.21 8.52 -18.05
C ASN A 130 -17.50 8.65 -16.70
N ASN A 131 -17.48 7.61 -15.87
CA ASN A 131 -16.79 7.65 -14.57
C ASN A 131 -15.29 7.83 -14.78
N TYR A 132 -14.69 7.07 -15.71
CA TYR A 132 -13.27 7.18 -16.05
C TYR A 132 -12.93 8.49 -16.78
N ALA A 133 -13.87 9.03 -17.56
CA ALA A 133 -13.72 10.36 -18.16
C ALA A 133 -13.67 11.47 -17.09
N ILE A 134 -14.52 11.38 -16.07
CA ILE A 134 -14.50 12.27 -14.90
C ILE A 134 -13.17 12.12 -14.15
N LEU A 135 -12.74 10.90 -13.84
CA LEU A 135 -11.45 10.63 -13.19
C LEU A 135 -10.28 11.26 -13.98
N ARG A 136 -10.22 11.04 -15.30
CA ARG A 136 -9.19 11.65 -16.15
C ARG A 136 -9.25 13.18 -16.12
N GLY A 137 -10.45 13.76 -16.14
CA GLY A 137 -10.65 15.21 -16.02
C GLY A 137 -10.12 15.77 -14.70
N LEU A 138 -10.37 15.07 -13.59
CA LEU A 138 -9.85 15.43 -12.27
C LEU A 138 -8.33 15.37 -12.20
N LEU A 139 -7.71 14.30 -12.72
CA LEU A 139 -6.25 14.15 -12.76
C LEU A 139 -5.58 15.25 -13.57
N LEU A 140 -6.14 15.61 -14.74
CA LEU A 140 -5.66 16.72 -15.55
C LEU A 140 -5.82 18.08 -14.86
N LYS A 141 -6.93 18.27 -14.13
CA LYS A 141 -7.16 19.52 -13.39
C LYS A 141 -6.19 19.64 -12.21
N LEU A 142 -5.92 18.54 -11.50
CA LEU A 142 -4.90 18.48 -10.45
C LEU A 142 -3.51 18.79 -11.03
N GLU A 143 -3.14 18.16 -12.14
CA GLU A 143 -1.87 18.39 -12.84
C GLU A 143 -1.68 19.86 -13.22
N LYS A 144 -2.72 20.45 -13.81
CA LYS A 144 -2.74 21.87 -14.15
C LYS A 144 -2.57 22.74 -12.91
N HIS A 145 -3.33 22.48 -11.85
CA HIS A 145 -3.29 23.27 -10.63
C HIS A 145 -1.89 23.21 -9.98
N ILE A 146 -1.29 22.02 -9.87
CA ILE A 146 0.08 21.86 -9.34
C ILE A 146 1.10 22.65 -10.18
N THR A 147 0.95 22.65 -11.50
CA THR A 147 1.84 23.37 -12.42
C THR A 147 1.72 24.90 -12.29
N GLU A 148 0.55 25.39 -11.90
CA GLU A 148 0.28 26.82 -11.71
C GLU A 148 0.72 27.35 -10.34
N ILE A 149 1.10 26.48 -9.39
CA ILE A 149 1.59 26.89 -8.08
C ILE A 149 2.93 27.63 -8.22
N PRO A 150 3.02 28.90 -7.78
CA PRO A 150 4.26 29.66 -7.86
C PRO A 150 5.26 29.13 -6.82
N ILE A 151 6.41 28.65 -7.30
CA ILE A 151 7.54 28.24 -6.45
C ILE A 151 8.51 29.41 -6.35
N GLU A 152 8.49 30.11 -5.21
CA GLU A 152 9.32 31.30 -4.96
C GLU A 152 10.82 30.96 -4.87
N SER A 153 11.16 29.78 -4.31
CA SER A 153 12.53 29.29 -4.22
C SER A 153 12.58 27.79 -4.52
N LYS A 154 13.50 27.37 -5.39
CA LYS A 154 13.73 25.95 -5.67
C LYS A 154 14.24 25.17 -4.46
N GLU A 155 14.85 25.86 -3.49
CA GLU A 155 15.40 25.25 -2.27
C GLU A 155 14.32 25.05 -1.20
N LEU A 156 13.40 26.01 -1.07
CA LEU A 156 12.32 25.97 -0.06
C LEU A 156 11.03 25.33 -0.59
N GLY A 157 10.89 25.22 -1.91
CA GLY A 157 9.71 24.68 -2.56
C GLY A 157 8.44 25.50 -2.27
N PHE A 158 7.30 24.83 -2.27
CA PHE A 158 6.02 25.38 -1.85
C PHE A 158 5.47 24.53 -0.70
N THR A 159 5.33 25.13 0.48
CA THR A 159 4.81 24.46 1.67
C THR A 159 3.60 25.22 2.21
N ARG A 160 2.60 24.47 2.68
CA ARG A 160 1.38 25.00 3.30
C ARG A 160 1.00 24.16 4.53
N PRO A 161 0.24 24.71 5.49
CA PRO A 161 -0.28 23.94 6.62
C PRO A 161 -1.18 22.79 6.16
N GLY A 162 -1.28 21.73 6.97
CA GLY A 162 -2.08 20.54 6.68
C GLY A 162 -3.50 20.80 6.13
N PRO A 163 -4.29 21.76 6.68
CA PRO A 163 -5.63 22.05 6.17
C PRO A 163 -5.71 22.44 4.68
N TYR A 164 -4.61 22.94 4.09
CA TYR A 164 -4.56 23.32 2.68
C TYR A 164 -4.89 22.17 1.72
N ILE A 165 -4.66 20.91 2.13
CA ILE A 165 -5.01 19.75 1.29
C ILE A 165 -6.51 19.70 1.01
N TYR A 166 -7.36 20.11 1.97
CA TYR A 166 -8.80 20.12 1.79
C TYR A 166 -9.24 21.26 0.86
N GLU A 167 -8.56 22.41 0.90
CA GLU A 167 -8.80 23.51 -0.04
C GLU A 167 -8.44 23.09 -1.47
N LEU A 168 -7.25 22.50 -1.65
CA LEU A 168 -6.77 21.98 -2.93
C LEU A 168 -7.73 20.93 -3.51
N LEU A 169 -8.20 19.99 -2.69
CA LEU A 169 -9.12 18.94 -3.13
C LEU A 169 -10.53 19.48 -3.39
N ALA A 170 -11.01 20.43 -2.58
CA ALA A 170 -12.31 21.07 -2.80
C ALA A 170 -12.37 21.84 -4.12
N ASP A 171 -11.28 22.48 -4.55
CA ASP A 171 -11.18 23.12 -5.87
C ASP A 171 -11.33 22.11 -7.03
N LEU A 172 -11.04 20.84 -6.77
CA LEU A 172 -11.25 19.73 -7.69
C LEU A 172 -12.63 19.06 -7.51
N ASN A 173 -13.48 19.59 -6.64
CA ASN A 173 -14.76 18.99 -6.25
C ASN A 173 -14.60 17.60 -5.58
N ILE A 174 -13.46 17.40 -4.91
CA ILE A 174 -13.17 16.24 -4.07
C ILE A 174 -13.44 16.66 -2.62
N THR A 175 -14.60 16.26 -2.11
CA THR A 175 -15.11 16.56 -0.76
C THR A 175 -15.50 15.26 -0.07
N ASP A 176 -15.89 15.31 1.19
CA ASP A 176 -16.36 14.12 1.92
C ASP A 176 -17.54 13.43 1.21
N GLU A 177 -18.41 14.19 0.54
CA GLU A 177 -19.55 13.65 -0.20
C GLU A 177 -19.17 12.97 -1.52
N THR A 178 -18.08 13.41 -2.17
CA THR A 178 -17.67 12.88 -3.48
C THR A 178 -16.51 11.88 -3.40
N ALA A 179 -15.79 11.86 -2.27
CA ALA A 179 -14.61 11.02 -2.06
C ALA A 179 -14.91 9.53 -2.26
N THR A 180 -16.01 9.00 -1.70
CA THR A 180 -16.37 7.59 -1.86
C THR A 180 -16.58 7.22 -3.33
N MET A 181 -17.30 8.06 -4.10
CA MET A 181 -17.51 7.80 -5.53
C MET A 181 -16.20 7.82 -6.32
N LEU A 182 -15.28 8.72 -5.97
CA LEU A 182 -13.96 8.78 -6.59
C LEU A 182 -13.13 7.53 -6.28
N ILE A 183 -13.12 7.08 -5.02
CA ILE A 183 -12.43 5.86 -4.59
C ILE A 183 -12.98 4.66 -5.36
N ASP A 184 -14.30 4.46 -5.38
CA ASP A 184 -14.95 3.36 -6.12
C ASP A 184 -14.59 3.40 -7.62
N THR A 185 -14.50 4.60 -8.20
CA THR A 185 -14.10 4.79 -9.61
C THR A 185 -12.64 4.41 -9.84
N ILE A 186 -11.75 4.72 -8.90
CA ILE A 186 -10.33 4.34 -8.96
C ILE A 186 -10.18 2.83 -8.80
N GLU A 187 -10.89 2.21 -7.86
CA GLU A 187 -10.89 0.75 -7.68
C GLU A 187 -11.38 0.03 -8.95
N GLY A 188 -12.49 0.49 -9.53
CA GLY A 188 -12.98 -0.03 -10.80
C GLY A 188 -12.00 0.20 -11.97
N ALA A 189 -11.18 1.25 -11.94
CA ALA A 189 -10.14 1.46 -12.95
C ALA A 189 -9.00 0.45 -12.79
N VAL A 190 -8.60 0.15 -11.56
CA VAL A 190 -7.57 -0.86 -11.24
C VAL A 190 -8.01 -2.24 -11.75
N GLU A 191 -9.24 -2.66 -11.46
CA GLU A 191 -9.79 -3.94 -11.93
C GLU A 191 -9.79 -4.02 -13.47
N LEU A 192 -10.29 -2.97 -14.14
CA LEU A 192 -10.38 -2.93 -15.60
C LEU A 192 -9.00 -3.05 -16.28
N LEU A 193 -7.98 -2.40 -15.69
CA LEU A 193 -6.60 -2.45 -16.19
C LEU A 193 -5.92 -3.79 -15.89
N GLN A 194 -6.27 -4.47 -14.80
CA GLN A 194 -5.78 -5.82 -14.51
C GLN A 194 -6.33 -6.84 -15.49
N ASP A 195 -7.64 -6.81 -15.76
CA ASP A 195 -8.26 -7.70 -16.74
C ASP A 195 -7.74 -7.46 -18.17
N GLY A 196 -7.53 -6.18 -18.53
CA GLY A 196 -7.00 -5.81 -19.83
C GLY A 196 -5.58 -6.35 -20.11
N LYS A 197 -4.83 -6.73 -19.07
CA LYS A 197 -3.49 -7.33 -19.20
C LYS A 197 -3.50 -8.84 -19.46
N VAL A 198 -4.65 -9.52 -19.35
CA VAL A 198 -4.74 -10.99 -19.49
C VAL A 198 -4.77 -11.48 -20.95
N LEU A 199 -4.79 -10.58 -21.94
CA LEU A 199 -4.84 -10.95 -23.37
C LEU A 199 -3.50 -10.84 -24.09
N TYR A 200 -2.50 -11.67 -23.74
CA TYR A 200 -1.35 -11.90 -24.64
C TYR A 200 -0.89 -13.37 -24.65
N LEU A 201 -1.11 -14.02 -25.82
CA LEU A 201 -0.55 -15.28 -26.33
C LEU A 201 -0.69 -16.55 -25.45
N ARG A 202 -1.71 -17.37 -25.74
CA ARG A 202 -1.56 -18.83 -25.70
C ARG A 202 -0.91 -19.25 -27.02
N VAL A 203 0.39 -19.51 -27.01
CA VAL A 203 1.02 -20.28 -28.09
C VAL A 203 0.63 -21.73 -27.86
N LEU A 204 0.02 -22.36 -28.87
CA LEU A 204 -0.24 -23.80 -28.90
C LEU A 204 1.09 -24.57 -28.97
#